data_AF-A0A2E5E5R4-F1
#
_entry.id   AF-A0A2E5E5R4-F1
#
_cell.length_a   1.000
_cell.length_b   1.000
_cell.length_c   1.000
_cell.angle_alpha   90.00
_cell.angle_beta   90.00
_cell.angle_gamma   90.00
#
_symmetry.space_group_name_H-M   'P 1'
#
loop_
_entity.id
_entity.type
_entity.pdbx_description
1 polymer ?
#
loop_
_entity_poly.entity_id
_entity_poly.type
_entity_poly.pdbx_seq_one_letter_code
_entity_poly.pdbx_strand_id
1 'polypeptide(L)'
;MYMSSRFLFTMIATHTFPYRVRVTVLVLFTIMSAIVTEACVREEDISLEQRAYQLSGELMCPVCDGQTIDGSNAQIAVDMRLKVTNLLQEGNTNAEILDYFSDRYGEEILAAPTGKGFNMLAWIFPALIVTAALGIALYTIKHMKSSVLNNEPKSSSTGNISIKHTDLSEYLDRVDKDLGIKKDSTIQAKQEKEDEEEN
;
A
#
# COMPACT_ATOMS: atom_id res chain seq x y z
N MET A 1 28.45 -7.75 -43.80
CA MET A 1 27.20 -7.12 -44.26
C MET A 1 26.08 -7.64 -43.35
N TYR A 2 25.53 -6.76 -42.50
CA TYR A 2 24.29 -6.83 -41.68
C TYR A 2 23.76 -8.22 -41.23
N MET A 3 23.77 -8.55 -39.93
CA MET A 3 22.89 -8.06 -38.85
C MET A 3 21.48 -8.67 -38.89
N SER A 4 21.02 -9.08 -37.70
CA SER A 4 19.66 -9.52 -37.36
C SER A 4 19.22 -10.93 -37.73
N SER A 5 19.35 -11.85 -36.77
CA SER A 5 18.17 -12.59 -36.29
C SER A 5 18.43 -13.19 -34.89
N ARG A 6 18.64 -12.31 -33.90
CA ARG A 6 18.69 -12.67 -32.47
C ARG A 6 17.31 -12.48 -31.80
N PHE A 7 16.22 -12.80 -32.49
CA PHE A 7 14.86 -12.47 -32.03
C PHE A 7 13.94 -13.66 -31.71
N LEU A 8 14.40 -14.90 -31.92
CA LEU A 8 13.53 -16.07 -31.71
C LEU A 8 13.70 -16.76 -30.34
N PHE A 9 14.56 -16.25 -29.45
CA PHE A 9 14.86 -16.91 -28.17
C PHE A 9 14.29 -16.23 -26.92
N THR A 10 13.50 -15.16 -27.08
CA THR A 10 13.00 -14.36 -25.95
C THR A 10 11.49 -14.55 -25.71
N MET A 11 10.94 -15.75 -25.95
CA MET A 11 9.53 -16.05 -25.66
C MET A 11 9.31 -17.24 -24.72
N ILE A 12 10.32 -17.64 -23.93
CA ILE A 12 10.21 -18.72 -22.93
C ILE A 12 10.69 -18.26 -21.53
N ALA A 13 11.14 -17.01 -21.37
CA ALA A 13 11.64 -16.49 -20.10
C ALA A 13 10.53 -15.94 -19.15
N THR A 14 9.28 -16.39 -19.27
CA THR A 14 8.22 -16.11 -18.29
C THR A 14 8.21 -17.13 -17.13
N HIS A 15 9.17 -18.05 -17.07
CA HIS A 15 9.14 -19.20 -16.17
C HIS A 15 10.11 -19.17 -14.97
N THR A 16 10.37 -17.99 -14.41
CA THR A 16 11.01 -17.88 -13.07
C THR A 16 10.20 -17.01 -12.12
N PHE A 17 8.88 -17.03 -12.25
CA PHE A 17 8.00 -16.75 -11.12
C PHE A 17 7.68 -18.13 -10.52
N PRO A 18 8.09 -18.43 -9.27
CA PRO A 18 7.89 -19.76 -8.71
C PRO A 18 6.41 -20.11 -8.80
N TYR A 19 6.09 -21.22 -9.46
CA TYR A 19 4.75 -21.75 -9.65
C TYR A 19 3.94 -21.74 -8.34
N ARG A 20 4.63 -21.90 -7.20
CA ARG A 20 4.06 -21.77 -5.87
C ARG A 20 3.43 -20.41 -5.61
N VAL A 21 4.06 -19.29 -5.95
CA VAL A 21 3.50 -17.95 -5.72
C VAL A 21 2.30 -17.69 -6.63
N ARG A 22 2.32 -18.15 -7.89
CA ARG A 22 1.14 -18.08 -8.77
C ARG A 22 -0.04 -18.88 -8.22
N VAL A 23 0.21 -20.09 -7.72
CA VAL A 23 -0.83 -20.94 -7.13
C VAL A 23 -1.35 -20.34 -5.82
N THR A 24 -0.48 -19.83 -4.94
CA THR A 24 -0.91 -19.21 -3.68
C THR A 24 -1.74 -17.94 -3.92
N VAL A 25 -1.38 -17.12 -4.90
CA VAL A 25 -2.16 -15.92 -5.26
C VAL A 25 -3.52 -16.30 -5.87
N LEU A 26 -3.58 -17.31 -6.74
CA LEU A 26 -4.85 -17.78 -7.30
C LEU A 26 -5.74 -18.40 -6.21
N VAL A 27 -5.18 -19.17 -5.28
CA VAL A 27 -5.93 -19.76 -4.16
C VAL A 27 -6.46 -18.68 -3.23
N LEU A 28 -5.63 -17.70 -2.84
CA LEU A 28 -6.08 -16.56 -2.04
C LEU A 28 -7.18 -15.75 -2.74
N PHE A 29 -7.06 -15.54 -4.06
CA PHE A 29 -8.08 -14.86 -4.86
C PHE A 29 -9.40 -15.63 -4.91
N THR A 30 -9.36 -16.96 -5.06
CA THR A 30 -10.57 -17.80 -5.02
C THR A 30 -11.22 -17.83 -3.64
N ILE A 31 -10.43 -17.88 -2.57
CA ILE A 31 -10.94 -17.85 -1.19
C ILE A 31 -11.57 -16.49 -0.89
N MET A 32 -10.90 -15.40 -1.29
CA MET A 32 -11.43 -14.04 -1.13
C MET A 32 -12.74 -13.87 -1.93
N SER A 33 -12.82 -14.40 -3.15
CA SER A 33 -14.05 -14.37 -3.95
C SER A 33 -15.19 -15.19 -3.34
N ALA A 34 -14.89 -16.32 -2.67
CA ALA A 34 -15.89 -17.15 -2.01
C ALA A 34 -16.50 -16.46 -0.77
N ILE A 35 -15.67 -15.75 0.01
CA ILE A 35 -16.14 -14.98 1.18
C ILE A 35 -17.11 -13.86 0.76
N VAL A 36 -16.90 -13.23 -0.40
CA VAL A 36 -17.77 -12.15 -0.90
C VAL A 36 -19.16 -12.65 -1.28
N THR A 37 -19.30 -13.91 -1.71
CA THR A 37 -20.60 -14.48 -2.10
C THR A 37 -21.50 -14.89 -0.92
N GLU A 38 -20.95 -15.08 0.27
CA GLU A 38 -21.69 -15.58 1.44
C GLU A 38 -22.40 -14.47 2.24
N ALA A 39 -22.19 -13.19 1.92
CA ALA A 39 -22.73 -12.05 2.67
C ALA A 39 -24.15 -11.61 2.24
N CYS A 40 -24.89 -12.42 1.47
CA CYS A 40 -26.27 -12.09 1.11
C CYS A 40 -27.22 -12.54 2.24
N VAL A 41 -27.35 -11.72 3.28
CA VAL A 41 -28.49 -11.85 4.22
C VAL A 41 -29.76 -11.71 3.40
N ARG A 42 -30.63 -12.71 3.46
CA ARG A 42 -31.87 -12.76 2.70
C ARG A 42 -32.84 -11.74 3.30
N GLU A 43 -33.02 -10.62 2.61
CA GLU A 43 -33.91 -9.50 2.97
C GLU A 43 -35.34 -9.95 3.37
N GLU A 44 -35.76 -11.17 2.98
CA GLU A 44 -37.10 -11.76 3.01
C GLU A 44 -37.73 -11.98 4.40
N ASP A 45 -36.97 -11.97 5.50
CA ASP A 45 -37.49 -12.30 6.84
C ASP A 45 -37.97 -11.09 7.69
N ILE A 46 -37.84 -9.86 7.19
CA ILE A 46 -38.24 -8.64 7.91
C ILE A 46 -39.56 -8.06 7.40
N SER A 47 -40.33 -7.43 8.30
CA SER A 47 -41.59 -6.78 7.94
C SER A 47 -41.39 -5.63 6.95
N LEU A 48 -42.41 -5.34 6.13
CA LEU A 48 -42.36 -4.22 5.18
C LEU A 48 -42.11 -2.87 5.88
N GLU A 49 -42.64 -2.69 7.09
CA GLU A 49 -42.42 -1.48 7.89
C GLU A 49 -40.96 -1.37 8.34
N GLN A 50 -40.35 -2.47 8.78
CA GLN A 50 -38.92 -2.48 9.14
C GLN A 50 -38.02 -2.21 7.93
N ARG A 51 -38.35 -2.80 6.77
CA ARG A 51 -37.65 -2.49 5.52
C ARG A 51 -37.76 -1.02 5.16
N ALA A 52 -38.96 -0.45 5.23
CA ALA A 52 -39.17 0.97 4.95
C ALA A 52 -38.37 1.86 5.90
N TYR A 53 -38.30 1.49 7.17
CA TYR A 53 -37.49 2.20 8.17
C TYR A 53 -35.98 2.13 7.86
N GLN A 54 -35.46 0.95 7.53
CA GLN A 54 -34.05 0.76 7.15
C GLN A 54 -33.69 1.57 5.91
N LEU A 55 -34.50 1.48 4.84
CA LEU A 55 -34.30 2.22 3.62
C LEU A 55 -34.37 3.75 3.83
N SER A 56 -35.18 4.19 4.79
CA SER A 56 -35.27 5.60 5.16
C SER A 56 -34.02 6.14 5.86
N GLY A 57 -33.23 5.26 6.49
CA GLY A 57 -31.93 5.63 7.06
C GLY A 57 -30.78 5.60 6.04
N GLU A 58 -30.96 4.89 4.92
CA GLU A 58 -29.98 4.82 3.82
C GLU A 58 -30.12 5.97 2.82
N LEU A 59 -31.22 6.71 2.86
CA LEU A 59 -31.50 7.85 1.99
C LEU A 59 -31.30 9.16 2.76
N MET A 60 -30.46 10.04 2.22
CA MET A 60 -30.27 11.42 2.70
C MET A 60 -31.35 12.34 2.15
N CYS A 61 -31.72 13.37 2.91
CA CYS A 61 -32.65 14.38 2.43
C CYS A 61 -31.89 15.46 1.65
N PRO A 62 -32.21 15.72 0.37
CA PRO A 62 -31.44 16.63 -0.49
C PRO A 62 -31.60 18.12 -0.13
N VAL A 63 -32.58 18.45 0.71
CA VAL A 63 -32.86 19.84 1.13
C VAL A 63 -32.69 20.05 2.64
N CYS A 64 -32.37 18.99 3.38
CA CYS A 64 -32.20 19.05 4.81
C CYS A 64 -30.70 19.05 5.12
N ASP A 65 -30.28 19.78 6.16
CA ASP A 65 -28.87 19.94 6.50
C ASP A 65 -28.22 18.63 7.00
N GLY A 66 -27.79 17.77 6.07
CA GLY A 66 -27.06 16.53 6.35
C GLY A 66 -27.83 15.49 7.16
N GLN A 67 -29.17 15.44 7.00
CA GLN A 67 -30.04 14.50 7.71
C GLN A 67 -30.56 13.41 6.77
N THR A 68 -30.80 12.22 7.31
CA THR A 68 -31.53 11.15 6.61
C THR A 68 -33.00 11.51 6.45
N ILE A 69 -33.67 10.86 5.49
CA ILE A 69 -35.11 11.01 5.36
C ILE A 69 -35.85 10.47 6.57
N ASP A 70 -35.28 9.55 7.38
CA ASP A 70 -35.87 9.14 8.67
C ASP A 70 -35.85 10.25 9.73
N GLY A 71 -34.77 11.03 9.79
CA GLY A 71 -34.51 11.95 10.89
C GLY A 71 -35.07 13.35 10.69
N SER A 72 -35.45 13.70 9.45
CA SER A 72 -35.96 15.03 9.11
C SER A 72 -37.48 15.09 9.01
N ASN A 73 -38.06 16.19 9.51
CA ASN A 73 -39.49 16.49 9.40
C ASN A 73 -39.83 17.41 8.21
N ALA A 74 -38.90 17.59 7.27
CA ALA A 74 -39.18 18.34 6.05
C ALA A 74 -40.29 17.66 5.24
N GLN A 75 -41.14 18.44 4.58
CA GLN A 75 -42.24 17.91 3.76
C GLN A 75 -41.73 16.93 2.70
N ILE A 76 -40.58 17.21 2.08
CA ILE A 76 -39.99 16.32 1.07
C ILE A 76 -39.55 14.97 1.66
N ALA A 77 -39.07 14.95 2.91
CA ALA A 77 -38.68 13.71 3.57
C ALA A 77 -39.91 12.84 3.86
N VAL A 78 -41.04 13.45 4.25
CA VAL A 78 -42.33 12.75 4.43
C VAL A 78 -42.79 12.15 3.10
N ASP A 79 -42.78 12.93 2.02
CA ASP A 79 -43.20 12.46 0.70
C ASP A 79 -42.31 11.31 0.18
N MET A 80 -41.00 11.38 0.44
CA MET A 80 -40.05 10.32 0.11
C MET A 80 -40.31 9.04 0.90
N ARG A 81 -40.55 9.12 2.23
CA ARG A 81 -40.91 7.95 3.05
C ARG A 81 -42.18 7.28 2.53
N LEU A 82 -43.20 8.07 2.19
CA LEU A 82 -44.44 7.55 1.58
C LEU A 82 -44.16 6.86 0.24
N LYS A 83 -43.26 7.42 -0.58
CA LYS A 83 -42.88 6.79 -1.84
C LYS A 83 -42.12 5.48 -1.64
N VAL A 84 -41.21 5.41 -0.66
CA VAL A 84 -40.52 4.15 -0.28
C VAL A 84 -41.54 3.08 0.10
N THR A 85 -42.51 3.40 0.96
CA THR A 85 -43.53 2.42 1.37
C THR A 85 -44.38 1.93 0.21
N ASN A 86 -44.74 2.81 -0.74
CA ASN A 86 -45.49 2.42 -1.93
C ASN A 86 -44.68 1.48 -2.82
N LEU A 87 -43.39 1.79 -3.07
CA LEU A 87 -42.53 0.94 -3.89
C LEU A 87 -42.29 -0.44 -3.26
N LEU A 88 -42.19 -0.52 -1.93
CA LEU A 88 -42.12 -1.79 -1.21
C LEU A 88 -43.41 -2.60 -1.33
N GLN A 89 -44.57 -1.95 -1.28
CA GLN A 89 -45.87 -2.62 -1.49
C GLN A 89 -46.05 -3.10 -2.94
N GLU A 90 -45.46 -2.39 -3.91
CA GLU A 90 -45.40 -2.80 -5.31
C GLU A 90 -44.48 -4.01 -5.55
N GLY A 91 -43.72 -4.44 -4.54
CA GLY A 91 -42.83 -5.61 -4.61
C GLY A 91 -41.43 -5.32 -5.14
N ASN A 92 -41.03 -4.04 -5.21
CA ASN A 92 -39.67 -3.66 -5.60
C ASN A 92 -38.65 -4.10 -4.54
N THR A 93 -37.46 -4.46 -5.00
CA THR A 93 -36.31 -4.75 -4.14
C THR A 93 -35.67 -3.48 -3.60
N ASN A 94 -34.94 -3.58 -2.48
CA ASN A 94 -34.23 -2.45 -1.89
C ASN A 94 -33.30 -1.76 -2.91
N ALA A 95 -32.57 -2.55 -3.70
CA ALA A 95 -31.66 -2.03 -4.72
C ALA A 95 -32.39 -1.21 -5.80
N GLU A 96 -33.57 -1.68 -6.25
CA GLU A 96 -34.38 -0.96 -7.24
C GLU A 96 -34.94 0.36 -6.68
N ILE A 97 -35.33 0.36 -5.41
CA ILE A 97 -35.84 1.57 -4.75
C ILE A 97 -34.71 2.59 -4.60
N LEU A 98 -33.54 2.17 -4.15
CA LEU A 98 -32.35 3.02 -4.06
C LEU A 98 -31.96 3.59 -5.44
N ASP A 99 -32.00 2.76 -6.48
CA ASP A 99 -31.73 3.16 -7.87
C ASP A 99 -32.74 4.22 -8.34
N TYR A 100 -34.03 4.03 -8.06
CA TYR A 100 -35.10 4.98 -8.38
C TYR A 100 -34.88 6.38 -7.76
N PHE A 101 -34.41 6.43 -6.51
CA PHE A 101 -34.10 7.71 -5.86
C PHE A 101 -32.81 8.31 -6.40
N SER A 102 -31.78 7.49 -6.69
CA SER A 102 -30.51 7.96 -7.25
C SER A 102 -30.65 8.51 -8.67
N ASP A 103 -31.51 7.94 -9.50
CA ASP A 103 -31.75 8.39 -10.88
C ASP A 103 -32.43 9.78 -10.89
N ARG A 104 -33.30 10.05 -9.90
CA ARG A 104 -34.03 11.32 -9.81
C ARG A 104 -33.29 12.41 -9.04
N TYR A 105 -32.57 12.07 -7.99
CA TYR A 105 -31.94 13.03 -7.07
C TYR A 105 -30.40 13.01 -7.11
N GLY A 106 -29.80 12.07 -7.82
CA GLY A 106 -28.35 11.88 -7.93
C GLY A 106 -27.77 10.88 -6.92
N GLU A 107 -26.51 10.48 -7.12
CA GLU A 107 -25.83 9.52 -6.25
C GLU A 107 -25.55 10.05 -4.83
N GLU A 108 -25.58 11.37 -4.63
CA GLU A 108 -25.37 12.02 -3.32
C GLU A 108 -26.50 11.73 -2.32
N ILE A 109 -27.66 11.27 -2.81
CA ILE A 109 -28.79 10.94 -1.93
C ILE A 109 -28.60 9.61 -1.19
N LEU A 110 -27.69 8.76 -1.66
CA LEU A 110 -27.39 7.50 -1.00
C LEU A 110 -26.37 7.73 0.12
N ALA A 111 -26.66 7.22 1.31
CA ALA A 111 -25.73 7.26 2.44
C ALA A 111 -24.39 6.53 2.13
N ALA A 112 -24.41 5.60 1.18
CA ALA A 112 -23.22 4.92 0.69
C ALA A 112 -23.09 5.05 -0.84
N PRO A 113 -21.88 5.35 -1.36
CA PRO A 113 -21.63 5.38 -2.78
C PRO A 113 -21.92 4.02 -3.43
N THR A 114 -22.84 3.98 -4.40
CA THR A 114 -23.09 2.75 -5.15
C THR A 114 -21.89 2.42 -6.04
N GLY A 115 -21.54 1.14 -6.16
CA GLY A 115 -20.40 0.68 -6.97
C GLY A 115 -20.62 0.77 -8.50
N LYS A 116 -21.48 1.66 -8.99
CA LYS A 116 -21.78 1.81 -10.42
C LYS A 116 -20.97 2.97 -11.03
N GLY A 117 -20.65 2.87 -12.32
CA GLY A 117 -20.05 3.95 -13.10
C GLY A 117 -18.63 4.38 -12.69
N PHE A 118 -18.42 5.69 -12.53
CA PHE A 118 -17.11 6.30 -12.22
C PHE A 118 -16.58 5.87 -10.85
N ASN A 119 -17.49 5.57 -9.91
CA ASN A 119 -17.14 5.02 -8.60
C ASN A 119 -16.31 3.75 -8.74
N MET A 120 -16.66 2.87 -9.69
CA MET A 120 -15.92 1.63 -9.93
C MET A 120 -14.47 1.88 -10.34
N LEU A 121 -14.18 2.94 -11.11
CA LEU A 121 -12.79 3.33 -11.41
C LEU A 121 -12.06 3.83 -10.16
N ALA A 122 -12.73 4.59 -9.31
CA ALA A 122 -12.14 5.09 -8.05
C ALA A 122 -11.73 3.93 -7.12
N TRP A 123 -12.43 2.79 -7.16
CA TRP A 123 -12.05 1.57 -6.43
C TRP A 123 -10.98 0.73 -7.15
N ILE A 124 -11.01 0.64 -8.49
CA ILE A 124 -10.05 -0.15 -9.28
C ILE A 124 -8.66 0.52 -9.31
N PHE A 125 -8.61 1.84 -9.41
CA PHE A 125 -7.37 2.61 -9.51
C PHE A 125 -6.38 2.38 -8.35
N PRO A 126 -6.78 2.47 -7.06
CA PRO A 126 -5.87 2.20 -5.95
C PRO A 126 -5.36 0.74 -5.95
N ALA A 127 -6.23 -0.23 -6.27
CA ALA A 127 -5.82 -1.63 -6.38
C ALA A 127 -4.79 -1.85 -7.52
N LEU A 128 -4.99 -1.18 -8.65
CA LEU A 128 -4.07 -1.23 -9.80
C LEU A 128 -2.68 -0.68 -9.44
N ILE A 129 -2.62 0.46 -8.75
CA ILE A 129 -1.34 1.08 -8.35
C ILE A 129 -0.58 0.18 -7.38
N VAL A 130 -1.25 -0.36 -6.37
CA VAL A 130 -0.62 -1.24 -5.37
C VAL A 130 -0.06 -2.50 -6.03
N THR A 131 -0.82 -3.12 -6.94
CA THR A 131 -0.38 -4.33 -7.66
C THR A 131 0.79 -4.04 -8.61
N ALA A 132 0.77 -2.90 -9.31
CA ALA A 132 1.86 -2.47 -10.17
C ALA A 132 3.13 -2.17 -9.36
N ALA A 133 3.03 -1.43 -8.26
CA ALA A 133 4.15 -1.10 -7.39
C ALA A 133 4.80 -2.35 -6.79
N LEU A 134 4.00 -3.29 -6.31
CA LEU A 134 4.48 -4.57 -5.78
C LEU A 134 5.17 -5.40 -6.88
N GLY A 135 4.60 -5.44 -8.07
CA GLY A 135 5.19 -6.12 -9.22
C GLY A 135 6.57 -5.57 -9.60
N ILE A 136 6.70 -4.23 -9.63
CA ILE A 136 7.97 -3.54 -9.92
C ILE A 136 8.99 -3.80 -8.82
N ALA A 137 8.60 -3.69 -7.54
CA ALA A 137 9.50 -3.92 -6.41
C ALA A 137 10.07 -5.36 -6.39
N LEU A 138 9.22 -6.35 -6.64
CA LEU A 138 9.67 -7.74 -6.73
C LEU A 138 10.56 -7.98 -7.95
N TYR A 139 10.24 -7.33 -9.08
CA TYR A 139 11.06 -7.40 -10.28
C TYR A 139 12.47 -6.84 -10.06
N THR A 140 12.59 -5.66 -9.44
CA THR A 140 13.89 -5.01 -9.17
C THR A 140 14.71 -5.81 -8.16
N ILE A 141 14.11 -6.27 -7.06
CA ILE A 141 14.80 -7.12 -6.06
C ILE A 141 15.32 -8.41 -6.68
N LYS A 142 14.53 -9.07 -7.55
CA LYS A 142 14.98 -10.28 -8.24
C LYS A 142 16.14 -10.00 -9.18
N HIS A 143 16.14 -8.85 -9.85
CA HIS A 143 17.18 -8.46 -10.79
C HIS A 143 18.49 -8.01 -10.13
N MET A 144 18.44 -7.59 -8.85
CA MET A 144 19.62 -7.19 -8.08
C MET A 144 20.38 -8.36 -7.43
N LYS A 145 19.80 -9.56 -7.35
CA LYS A 145 20.43 -10.70 -6.65
C LYS A 145 21.65 -11.31 -7.38
N SER A 146 21.95 -10.93 -8.63
CA SER A 146 23.09 -11.50 -9.36
C SER A 146 24.44 -10.86 -9.03
N SER A 147 24.47 -9.69 -8.39
CA SER A 147 25.73 -9.02 -8.03
C SER A 147 26.30 -9.46 -6.67
N VAL A 148 25.56 -10.22 -5.85
CA VAL A 148 26.03 -10.66 -4.53
C VAL A 148 26.76 -12.01 -4.58
N LEU A 149 26.40 -12.91 -5.50
CA LEU A 149 27.04 -14.24 -5.61
C LEU A 149 28.35 -14.26 -6.40
N ASN A 150 28.70 -13.17 -7.10
CA ASN A 150 30.04 -12.98 -7.71
C ASN A 150 31.01 -12.22 -6.80
N ASN A 151 30.53 -11.73 -5.65
CA ASN A 151 31.39 -11.26 -4.58
C ASN A 151 31.64 -12.43 -3.64
N GLU A 152 32.40 -13.43 -4.12
CA GLU A 152 33.15 -14.26 -3.19
C GLU A 152 33.99 -13.33 -2.30
N PRO A 153 33.88 -13.41 -0.97
CA PRO A 153 34.77 -12.69 -0.08
C PRO A 153 36.17 -13.28 -0.30
N LYS A 154 36.99 -12.60 -1.11
CA LYS A 154 38.44 -12.79 -1.05
C LYS A 154 38.85 -12.41 0.36
N SER A 155 39.06 -13.45 1.15
CA SER A 155 39.87 -13.49 2.35
C SER A 155 39.50 -12.45 3.41
N SER A 156 38.96 -12.97 4.50
CA SER A 156 39.47 -12.63 5.83
C SER A 156 40.95 -12.25 5.75
N SER A 157 41.22 -10.95 5.77
CA SER A 157 42.51 -10.36 6.13
C SER A 157 42.14 -9.05 6.78
N THR A 158 42.31 -9.03 8.09
CA THR A 158 42.37 -7.86 8.96
C THR A 158 42.93 -6.66 8.21
N GLY A 159 42.08 -5.70 7.85
CA GLY A 159 42.47 -4.56 7.01
C GLY A 159 41.56 -3.37 7.27
N ASN A 160 42.02 -2.50 8.16
CA ASN A 160 41.71 -1.08 8.29
C ASN A 160 40.34 -0.57 7.76
N ILE A 161 39.39 -0.39 8.68
CA ILE A 161 38.40 0.69 8.55
C ILE A 161 39.18 2.01 8.67
N SER A 162 39.71 2.49 7.54
CA SER A 162 40.36 3.79 7.40
C SER A 162 39.29 4.87 7.39
N ILE A 163 38.65 5.08 8.54
CA ILE A 163 37.97 6.33 8.84
C ILE A 163 39.07 7.36 9.04
N LYS A 164 39.47 7.99 7.93
CA LYS A 164 40.07 9.32 7.82
C LYS A 164 41.06 9.68 8.94
N HIS A 165 42.09 8.87 9.14
CA HIS A 165 43.18 9.16 10.09
C HIS A 165 43.98 10.43 9.72
N THR A 166 43.84 10.91 8.48
CA THR A 166 44.50 12.10 7.93
C THR A 166 43.85 13.43 8.38
N ASP A 167 42.54 13.45 8.59
CA ASP A 167 41.81 14.69 8.96
C ASP A 167 41.94 14.98 10.46
N LEU A 168 41.93 13.91 11.26
CA LEU A 168 42.11 14.02 12.70
C LEU A 168 43.54 14.43 13.06
N SER A 169 44.56 13.94 12.35
CA SER A 169 45.95 14.38 12.57
C SER A 169 46.16 15.85 12.23
N GLU A 170 45.47 16.36 11.20
CA GLU A 170 45.56 17.78 10.82
C GLU A 170 44.86 18.69 11.84
N TYR A 171 43.79 18.24 12.49
CA TYR A 171 43.12 18.98 13.57
C TYR A 171 43.96 19.00 14.86
N LEU A 172 44.55 17.86 15.24
CA LEU A 172 45.37 17.75 16.45
C LEU A 172 46.63 18.64 16.37
N ASP A 173 47.27 18.72 15.19
CA ASP A 173 48.45 19.58 14.99
C ASP A 173 48.12 21.08 15.11
N ARG A 174 46.92 21.50 14.71
CA ARG A 174 46.44 22.88 14.92
C ARG A 174 46.20 23.19 16.40
N VAL A 175 45.63 22.24 17.14
CA VAL A 175 45.39 22.38 18.59
C VAL A 175 46.71 22.44 19.36
N ASP A 176 47.68 21.57 19.04
CA ASP A 176 48.98 21.54 19.70
C ASP A 176 49.77 22.83 19.47
N LYS A 177 49.64 23.42 18.27
CA LYS A 177 50.24 24.73 17.93
C LYS A 177 49.64 25.87 18.75
N ASP A 178 48.33 25.88 18.94
CA ASP A 178 47.63 26.93 19.71
C ASP A 178 47.85 26.77 21.23
N LEU A 179 48.08 25.54 21.70
CA LEU A 179 48.43 25.24 23.10
C LEU A 179 49.93 25.42 23.41
N GLY A 180 50.77 25.72 22.40
CA GLY A 180 52.19 25.95 22.58
C GLY A 180 52.96 24.71 23.08
N ILE A 181 52.39 23.51 22.93
CA ILE A 181 53.01 22.28 23.42
C ILE A 181 54.06 21.84 22.40
N LYS A 182 55.35 22.08 22.71
CA LYS A 182 56.43 21.33 22.05
C LYS A 182 56.33 19.89 22.50
N LYS A 183 56.13 18.97 21.57
CA LYS A 183 56.21 17.52 21.81
C LYS A 183 57.59 17.24 22.42
N ASP A 184 57.62 16.97 23.72
CA ASP A 184 58.85 16.81 24.48
C ASP A 184 59.52 15.51 24.04
N SER A 185 60.55 15.64 23.21
CA SER A 185 61.40 14.56 22.70
C SER A 185 62.09 13.76 23.81
N THR A 186 61.97 14.19 25.07
CA THR A 186 62.52 13.51 26.24
C THR A 186 61.77 12.23 26.61
N ILE A 187 60.48 12.09 26.24
CA ILE A 187 59.69 10.88 26.59
C ILE A 187 59.84 9.77 25.54
N GLN A 188 60.00 10.12 24.25
CA GLN A 188 60.19 9.11 23.19
C GLN A 188 61.54 8.37 23.30
N ALA A 189 62.60 9.05 23.73
CA ALA A 189 63.90 8.41 23.96
C ALA A 189 63.93 7.48 25.19
N LYS A 190 62.89 7.50 26.04
CA LYS A 190 62.78 6.62 27.20
C LYS A 190 61.96 5.35 26.91
N GLN A 191 60.94 5.43 26.07
CA GLN A 191 60.17 4.25 25.68
C GLN A 191 60.96 3.29 24.78
N GLU A 192 61.85 3.81 23.94
CA GLU A 192 62.71 2.97 23.08
C GLU A 192 63.81 2.21 23.87
N LYS A 193 64.02 2.54 25.16
CA LYS A 193 64.99 1.85 26.03
C LYS A 193 64.37 0.81 26.98
N GLU A 194 63.06 0.84 27.23
CA GLU A 194 62.41 -0.18 28.07
C GLU A 194 62.02 -1.42 27.25
N ASP A 195 61.79 -1.28 25.94
CA ASP A 195 61.44 -2.39 25.04
C ASP A 195 62.65 -3.28 24.63
N GLU A 196 63.89 -2.88 24.96
CA GLU A 196 65.13 -3.62 24.63
C GLU A 196 65.66 -4.50 25.79
N GLU A 197 65.05 -4.44 26.99
CA GLU A 197 65.46 -5.23 28.16
C GLU A 197 64.50 -6.40 28.48
N GLU A 198 63.41 -6.57 27.73
CA GLU A 198 62.45 -7.70 27.86
C GLU A 198 62.38 -8.61 26.60
N ASN A 199 63.49 -8.75 25.85
CA ASN A 199 63.64 -9.81 24.83
C ASN A 199 65.07 -10.36 24.73
#